data_AF-A0A3P7N6G7-F1
#
_entry.id   AF-A0A3P7N6G7-F1
#
_cell.length_a   1.000
_cell.length_b   1.000
_cell.length_c   1.000
_cell.angle_alpha   90.00
_cell.angle_beta   90.00
_cell.angle_gamma   90.00
#
_symmetry.space_group_name_H-M   'P 1'
#
loop_
_entity.id
_entity.type
_entity.pdbx_description
1 polymer ?
#
loop_
_entity_poly.entity_id
_entity_poly.type
_entity_poly.pdbx_seq_one_letter_code
_entity_poly.pdbx_strand_id
1 'polypeptide(L)'
;MGIDFRALTPLLKRARMNKTYVSNSSDPSVPTPPTIMWTLEFCLLPSSSHPEGGNRACLRDDLRWCDDALSPLHILVHSCHPDSSLETIWRSKVTDLSSNEQENLVTSKVAPAGAVVSWLLSTPSSLNPADSSSSFYFYIQCEGGRQESGRGRTYPKHELFPNTTLAEVLTYDSFVIHEFPTIWVSRTELPTTV
;
A
#
# COMPACT_ATOMS: atom_id res chain seq x y z
N MET A 1 12.13 -11.50 -13.67
CA MET A 1 10.92 -10.83 -13.17
C MET A 1 11.10 -9.35 -13.46
N GLY A 2 10.23 -8.74 -14.26
CA GLY A 2 10.36 -7.33 -14.68
C GLY A 2 10.01 -6.33 -13.58
N ILE A 3 10.56 -6.53 -12.37
CA ILE A 3 10.30 -5.70 -11.19
C ILE A 3 11.38 -4.61 -11.14
N ASP A 4 10.98 -3.33 -11.14
CA ASP A 4 11.91 -2.22 -10.91
C ASP A 4 12.13 -2.03 -9.39
N PHE A 5 13.21 -2.63 -8.89
CA PHE A 5 13.56 -2.66 -7.48
C PHE A 5 14.79 -1.81 -7.18
N ARG A 6 14.64 -0.87 -6.24
CA ARG A 6 15.71 0.01 -5.74
C ARG A 6 16.00 -0.32 -4.27
N ALA A 7 17.13 -1.00 -4.06
CA ALA A 7 17.69 -1.20 -2.74
C ALA A 7 18.23 0.14 -2.19
N LEU A 8 17.90 0.41 -0.94
CA LEU A 8 18.40 1.53 -0.15
C LEU A 8 19.51 1.04 0.78
N THR A 9 20.27 1.98 1.34
CA THR A 9 21.30 1.62 2.33
C THR A 9 20.66 1.06 3.62
N PRO A 10 21.23 0.01 4.26
CA PRO A 10 20.76 -0.54 5.54
C PRO A 10 20.72 0.46 6.71
N LEU A 11 21.35 1.63 6.52
CA LEU A 11 21.30 2.74 7.46
C LEU A 11 19.93 3.43 7.48
N LEU A 12 19.13 3.27 6.43
CA LEU A 12 17.79 3.85 6.34
C LEU A 12 16.77 3.00 7.07
N LYS A 13 15.85 3.66 7.79
CA LYS A 13 14.78 3.03 8.57
C LYS A 13 14.02 1.99 7.74
N ARG A 14 13.72 2.32 6.48
CA ARG A 14 12.96 1.45 5.57
C ARG A 14 13.65 0.11 5.32
N ALA A 15 14.94 0.11 4.99
CA ALA A 15 15.71 -1.12 4.78
C ALA A 15 15.70 -2.03 6.02
N ARG A 16 15.76 -1.46 7.23
CA ARG A 16 15.70 -2.23 8.49
C ARG A 16 14.34 -2.87 8.79
N MET A 17 13.27 -2.32 8.24
CA MET A 17 11.92 -2.87 8.40
C MET A 17 11.60 -3.91 7.31
N ASN A 18 12.43 -4.01 6.28
CA ASN A 18 12.28 -4.99 5.22
C ASN A 18 12.57 -6.39 5.76
N LYS A 19 11.61 -7.30 5.60
CA LYS A 19 11.69 -8.71 5.98
C LYS A 19 11.35 -9.59 4.78
N THR A 20 11.52 -9.07 3.55
CA THR A 20 11.39 -9.85 2.32
C THR A 20 12.45 -10.95 2.32
N TYR A 21 12.05 -12.18 1.99
CA TYR A 21 12.94 -13.35 2.01
C TYR A 21 12.58 -14.35 0.92
N VAL A 22 13.52 -15.23 0.59
CA VAL A 22 13.28 -16.35 -0.32
C VAL A 22 12.82 -17.55 0.51
N SER A 23 11.61 -18.04 0.24
CA SER A 23 11.08 -19.27 0.80
C SER A 23 11.35 -20.43 -0.16
N ASN A 24 11.98 -21.48 0.35
CA ASN A 24 12.12 -22.75 -0.36
C ASN A 24 11.01 -23.69 0.09
N SER A 25 10.58 -24.61 -0.78
CA SER A 25 9.72 -25.70 -0.32
C SER A 25 10.42 -26.52 0.75
N SER A 26 9.66 -26.84 1.80
CA SER A 26 10.08 -27.75 2.86
C SER A 26 10.10 -29.21 2.41
N ASP A 27 9.48 -29.54 1.27
CA ASP A 27 9.46 -30.89 0.72
C ASP A 27 10.55 -31.05 -0.36
N PRO A 28 11.64 -31.78 -0.08
CA PRO A 28 12.71 -32.03 -1.04
C PRO A 28 12.29 -32.96 -2.19
N SER A 29 11.12 -33.59 -2.12
CA SER A 29 10.60 -34.50 -3.16
C SER A 29 9.78 -33.78 -4.24
N VAL A 30 9.37 -32.53 -3.99
CA VAL A 30 8.63 -31.72 -4.97
C VAL A 30 9.49 -30.52 -5.37
N PRO A 31 10.15 -30.55 -6.54
CA PRO A 31 10.92 -29.42 -7.03
C PRO A 31 9.97 -28.27 -7.37
N THR A 32 9.79 -27.38 -6.41
CA THR A 32 9.08 -26.10 -6.59
C THR A 32 10.12 -24.99 -6.69
N PRO A 33 9.93 -24.04 -7.61
CA PRO A 33 10.83 -22.91 -7.69
C PRO A 33 10.79 -22.12 -6.36
N PRO A 34 11.93 -21.54 -5.94
CA PRO A 34 11.95 -20.69 -4.76
C PRO A 34 11.01 -19.50 -4.94
N THR A 35 10.23 -19.18 -3.91
CA THR A 35 9.26 -18.08 -3.94
C THR A 35 9.75 -16.94 -3.08
N ILE A 36 9.75 -15.72 -3.61
CA ILE A 36 10.04 -14.51 -2.84
C ILE A 36 8.79 -14.13 -2.03
N MET A 37 8.91 -14.14 -0.72
CA MET A 37 7.89 -13.68 0.23
C MET A 37 8.17 -12.22 0.56
N TRP A 38 7.19 -11.34 0.35
CA TRP A 38 7.39 -9.90 0.40
C TRP A 38 6.95 -9.28 1.73
N THR A 39 7.67 -8.24 2.16
CA THR A 39 7.12 -7.19 3.02
C THR A 39 6.31 -6.24 2.15
N LEU A 40 5.16 -5.76 2.62
CA LEU A 40 4.39 -4.69 1.99
C LEU A 40 4.11 -3.58 3.00
N GLU A 41 4.04 -2.35 2.51
CA GLU A 41 3.53 -1.22 3.27
C GLU A 41 2.17 -0.80 2.75
N PHE A 42 1.19 -0.72 3.65
CA PHE A 42 -0.05 -0.02 3.38
C PHE A 42 -0.02 1.37 4.00
N CYS A 43 -0.18 2.39 3.17
CA CYS A 43 -0.33 3.79 3.57
C CYS A 43 -1.81 4.14 3.62
N LEU A 44 -2.39 4.18 4.82
CA LEU A 44 -3.81 4.42 5.01
C LEU A 44 -4.09 5.91 4.97
N LEU A 45 -4.78 6.36 3.92
CA LEU A 45 -5.11 7.76 3.72
C LEU A 45 -6.15 8.21 4.74
N PRO A 46 -6.03 9.39 5.36
CA PRO A 46 -7.02 9.88 6.30
C PRO A 46 -8.42 9.91 5.68
N SER A 47 -9.42 9.34 6.38
CA SER A 47 -10.82 9.53 6.00
C SER A 47 -11.13 11.02 6.00
N SER A 48 -11.90 11.48 5.02
CA SER A 48 -12.04 12.87 4.53
C SER A 48 -12.58 13.93 5.51
N SER A 49 -12.39 13.78 6.82
CA SER A 49 -12.73 14.73 7.87
C SER A 49 -11.54 15.54 8.41
N HIS A 50 -10.41 15.62 7.70
CA HIS A 50 -9.37 16.59 8.03
C HIS A 50 -9.61 17.93 7.31
N PRO A 51 -9.84 19.06 8.02
CA PRO A 51 -10.23 20.33 7.42
C PRO A 51 -9.13 21.05 6.62
N GLU A 52 -7.89 20.53 6.61
CA GLU A 52 -6.76 21.22 6.01
C GLU A 52 -6.04 20.36 4.95
N GLY A 53 -6.10 20.80 3.69
CA GLY A 53 -5.08 20.57 2.66
C GLY A 53 -4.92 19.17 2.03
N GLY A 54 -5.02 18.08 2.80
CA GLY A 54 -4.56 16.75 2.38
C GLY A 54 -5.35 16.12 1.23
N ASN A 55 -6.68 16.27 1.22
CA ASN A 55 -7.54 15.69 0.18
C ASN A 55 -7.24 16.19 -1.24
N ARG A 56 -6.71 17.41 -1.39
CA ARG A 56 -6.35 17.93 -2.73
C ARG A 56 -5.07 17.32 -3.27
N ALA A 57 -4.13 16.91 -2.41
CA ALA A 57 -2.90 16.26 -2.84
C ALA A 57 -3.17 14.85 -3.40
N CYS A 58 -4.20 14.15 -2.90
CA CYS A 58 -4.69 12.91 -3.50
C CYS A 58 -5.09 13.07 -4.97
N LEU A 59 -5.57 14.25 -5.37
CA LEU A 59 -6.11 14.54 -6.70
C LEU A 59 -5.07 15.08 -7.69
N ARG A 60 -3.84 15.33 -7.23
CA ARG A 60 -2.80 16.00 -8.02
C ARG A 60 -1.76 15.02 -8.51
N ASP A 61 -1.60 14.91 -9.83
CA ASP A 61 -0.61 14.04 -10.45
C ASP A 61 0.75 14.70 -10.65
N ASP A 62 0.84 16.01 -10.42
CA ASP A 62 2.10 16.73 -10.33
C ASP A 62 2.74 16.65 -8.93
N LEU A 63 2.06 15.99 -7.97
CA LEU A 63 2.57 15.78 -6.62
C LEU A 63 2.81 14.29 -6.36
N ARG A 64 4.02 14.00 -5.88
CA ARG A 64 4.32 12.71 -5.30
C ARG A 64 3.51 12.53 -4.00
N TRP A 65 2.95 11.35 -3.82
CA TRP A 65 2.35 10.94 -2.56
C TRP A 65 3.45 10.63 -1.56
N CYS A 66 3.44 11.36 -0.46
CA CYS A 66 4.41 11.27 0.62
C CYS A 66 3.81 11.71 1.95
N ASP A 67 4.52 11.40 3.04
CA ASP A 67 4.13 11.68 4.41
C ASP A 67 3.80 13.17 4.63
N ASP A 68 4.65 14.08 4.14
CA ASP A 68 4.46 15.53 4.32
C ASP A 68 3.18 16.06 3.66
N ALA A 69 2.75 15.44 2.56
CA ALA A 69 1.60 15.91 1.78
C ALA A 69 0.28 15.29 2.25
N LEU A 70 0.31 14.06 2.75
CA LEU A 70 -0.88 13.25 2.98
C LEU A 70 -1.04 12.79 4.43
N SER A 71 0.01 12.83 5.24
CA SER A 71 0.05 12.33 6.62
C SER A 71 -0.66 10.98 6.80
N PRO A 72 -0.35 9.95 5.97
CA PRO A 72 -1.04 8.67 6.05
C PRO A 72 -0.62 7.89 7.31
N LEU A 73 -1.45 6.93 7.71
CA LEU A 73 -1.07 5.95 8.71
C LEU A 73 -0.34 4.79 8.02
N HIS A 74 0.95 4.60 8.33
CA HIS A 74 1.75 3.53 7.73
C HIS A 74 1.68 2.25 8.55
N ILE A 75 1.21 1.17 7.92
CA ILE A 75 1.26 -0.18 8.47
C ILE A 75 2.12 -1.10 7.61
N LEU A 76 2.84 -2.04 8.24
CA LEU A 76 3.64 -3.05 7.54
C LEU A 76 3.07 -4.45 7.74
N VAL A 77 3.00 -5.19 6.65
CA VAL A 77 2.69 -6.62 6.66
C VAL A 77 3.86 -7.40 6.05
N HIS A 78 4.04 -8.62 6.53
CA HIS A 78 5.18 -9.46 6.16
C HIS A 78 4.74 -10.83 5.67
N SER A 79 5.66 -11.52 5.00
CA SER A 79 5.44 -12.87 4.47
C SER A 79 4.24 -12.92 3.53
N CYS A 80 4.14 -11.97 2.61
CA CYS A 80 3.11 -11.92 1.58
C CYS A 80 3.53 -12.74 0.36
N HIS A 81 2.69 -13.70 -0.03
CA HIS A 81 2.92 -14.54 -1.21
C HIS A 81 2.57 -13.78 -2.49
N PRO A 82 3.37 -13.87 -3.57
CA PRO A 82 3.11 -13.15 -4.82
C PRO A 82 1.74 -13.51 -5.44
N ASP A 83 1.31 -14.75 -5.34
CA ASP A 83 0.01 -15.18 -5.90
C ASP A 83 -1.21 -14.78 -5.05
N SER A 84 -1.01 -14.20 -3.86
CA SER A 84 -2.15 -13.73 -3.05
C SER A 84 -2.73 -12.44 -3.61
N SER A 85 -4.06 -12.36 -3.69
CA SER A 85 -4.76 -11.12 -4.04
C SER A 85 -4.62 -10.07 -2.94
N LEU A 86 -4.72 -8.79 -3.31
CA LEU A 86 -4.72 -7.68 -2.34
C LEU A 86 -5.82 -7.83 -1.29
N GLU A 87 -7.02 -8.26 -1.68
CA GLU A 87 -8.11 -8.54 -0.75
C GLU A 87 -7.74 -9.62 0.27
N THR A 88 -7.10 -10.70 -0.18
CA THR A 88 -6.70 -11.82 0.67
C THR A 88 -5.61 -11.39 1.66
N ILE A 89 -4.63 -10.61 1.18
CA ILE A 89 -3.57 -10.05 2.01
C ILE A 89 -4.17 -9.09 3.04
N TRP A 90 -4.99 -8.14 2.58
CA TRP A 90 -5.65 -7.15 3.43
C TRP A 90 -6.50 -7.82 4.51
N ARG A 91 -7.32 -8.80 4.13
CA ARG A 91 -8.16 -9.53 5.06
C ARG A 91 -7.34 -10.26 6.12
N SER A 92 -6.46 -11.16 5.69
CA SER A 92 -5.72 -12.06 6.58
C SER A 92 -4.62 -11.37 7.40
N LYS A 93 -4.07 -10.25 6.92
CA LYS A 93 -2.94 -9.55 7.56
C LYS A 93 -3.31 -8.22 8.19
N VAL A 94 -4.55 -7.74 8.02
CA VAL A 94 -5.00 -6.47 8.59
C VAL A 94 -6.37 -6.62 9.27
N THR A 95 -7.44 -6.98 8.56
CA THR A 95 -8.79 -6.90 9.14
C THR A 95 -9.14 -8.03 10.10
N ASP A 96 -8.65 -9.25 9.84
CA ASP A 96 -8.98 -10.43 10.64
C ASP A 96 -8.11 -10.56 11.91
N LEU A 97 -7.13 -9.66 12.06
CA LEU A 97 -6.29 -9.59 13.24
C LEU A 97 -7.07 -9.02 14.43
N SER A 98 -6.67 -9.39 15.65
CA SER A 98 -7.15 -8.71 16.86
C SER A 98 -6.71 -7.24 16.87
N SER A 99 -7.44 -6.38 17.58
CA SER A 99 -7.09 -4.96 17.71
C SER A 99 -5.65 -4.74 18.20
N ASN A 100 -5.14 -5.58 19.09
CA ASN A 100 -3.76 -5.48 19.56
C ASN A 100 -2.75 -5.84 18.46
N GLU A 101 -3.04 -6.86 17.65
CA GLU A 101 -2.21 -7.23 16.51
C GLU A 101 -2.25 -6.17 15.40
N GLN A 102 -3.41 -5.55 15.17
CA GLN A 102 -3.56 -4.44 14.22
C GLN A 102 -2.67 -3.25 14.59
N GLU A 103 -2.66 -2.86 15.87
CA GLU A 103 -1.83 -1.74 16.33
C GLU A 103 -0.33 -2.06 16.27
N ASN A 104 0.07 -3.33 16.37
CA ASN A 104 1.46 -3.77 16.18
C ASN A 104 1.94 -3.66 14.72
N LEU A 105 1.05 -3.47 13.75
CA LEU A 105 1.44 -3.24 12.35
C LEU A 105 2.00 -1.83 12.12
N VAL A 106 1.72 -0.88 13.02
CA VAL A 106 2.07 0.53 12.84
C VAL A 106 3.58 0.73 12.93
N THR A 107 4.14 1.47 11.97
CA THR A 107 5.60 1.70 11.90
C THR A 107 6.06 3.02 12.53
N SER A 108 5.11 3.94 12.76
CA SER A 108 5.38 5.24 13.36
C SER A 108 5.11 5.20 14.85
N LYS A 109 6.13 5.55 15.65
CA LYS A 109 5.99 5.69 17.10
C LYS A 109 5.11 6.87 17.53
N VAL A 110 4.69 7.71 16.58
CA VAL A 110 3.91 8.94 16.81
C VAL A 110 2.42 8.71 16.59
N ALA A 111 2.02 7.59 15.99
CA ALA A 111 0.61 7.28 15.80
C ALA A 111 -0.11 7.13 17.16
N PRO A 112 -1.30 7.72 17.34
CA PRO A 112 -2.10 7.50 18.54
C PRO A 112 -2.43 6.02 18.72
N ALA A 113 -2.56 5.57 19.97
CA ALA A 113 -3.05 4.23 20.25
C ALA A 113 -4.46 4.06 19.70
N GLY A 114 -4.72 2.95 19.01
CA GLY A 114 -6.01 2.68 18.37
C GLY A 114 -6.17 3.34 17.00
N ALA A 115 -5.09 3.85 16.40
CA ALA A 115 -5.17 4.55 15.11
C ALA A 115 -5.61 3.62 13.97
N VAL A 116 -5.16 2.37 13.95
CA VAL A 116 -5.53 1.40 12.90
C VAL A 116 -6.98 1.01 13.05
N VAL A 117 -7.39 0.67 14.28
CA VAL A 117 -8.79 0.31 14.59
C VAL A 117 -9.72 1.47 14.24
N SER A 118 -9.37 2.69 14.67
CA SER A 118 -10.15 3.90 14.36
C SER A 118 -10.28 4.13 12.85
N TRP A 119 -9.20 3.94 12.10
CA TRP A 119 -9.22 4.05 10.64
C TRP A 119 -10.12 3.00 9.99
N LEU A 120 -10.01 1.73 10.40
CA LEU A 120 -10.82 0.62 9.88
C LEU A 120 -12.32 0.81 10.14
N LEU A 121 -12.66 1.35 11.31
CA LEU A 121 -14.05 1.63 11.72
C LEU A 121 -14.59 2.93 11.17
N SER A 122 -13.74 3.83 10.66
CA SER A 122 -14.20 5.10 10.11
C SER A 122 -15.12 4.87 8.91
N THR A 123 -16.36 5.31 9.02
CA THR A 123 -17.34 5.26 7.93
C THR A 123 -17.19 6.51 7.06
N PRO A 124 -17.06 6.37 5.72
CA PRO A 124 -17.17 7.51 4.84
C PRO A 124 -18.54 8.15 4.98
N SER A 125 -18.59 9.49 5.04
CA SER A 125 -19.83 10.24 5.20
C SER A 125 -20.82 10.07 4.03
N SER A 126 -20.39 9.48 2.91
CA SER A 126 -21.17 9.31 1.68
C SER A 126 -21.74 7.91 1.45
N LEU A 127 -21.45 6.92 2.30
CA LEU A 127 -21.95 5.55 2.12
C LEU A 127 -23.24 5.34 2.90
N ASN A 128 -24.30 4.92 2.18
CA ASN A 128 -25.49 4.36 2.82
C ASN A 128 -25.07 3.14 3.65
N PRO A 129 -25.52 3.00 4.91
CA PRO A 129 -25.19 1.85 5.77
C PRO A 129 -25.59 0.49 5.16
N ALA A 130 -26.49 0.48 4.18
CA ALA A 130 -26.98 -0.71 3.49
C ALA A 130 -26.01 -1.26 2.42
N ASP A 131 -25.10 -0.44 1.90
CA ASP A 131 -24.08 -0.83 0.90
C ASP A 131 -22.72 -1.18 1.56
N SER A 132 -22.74 -1.48 2.86
CA SER A 132 -21.58 -1.60 3.73
C SER A 132 -20.75 -2.89 3.55
N SER A 133 -20.64 -3.41 2.32
CA SER A 133 -19.57 -4.35 1.99
C SER A 133 -18.26 -3.57 1.80
N SER A 134 -17.63 -3.21 2.91
CA SER A 134 -16.29 -2.63 3.09
C SER A 134 -15.48 -2.38 1.81
N SER A 135 -15.79 -1.32 1.07
CA SER A 135 -15.05 -0.99 -0.15
C SER A 135 -13.78 -0.24 0.24
N PHE A 136 -12.69 -0.98 0.46
CA PHE A 136 -11.34 -0.41 0.50
C PHE A 136 -10.84 -0.29 -0.93
N TYR A 137 -10.22 0.84 -1.25
CA TYR A 137 -9.64 1.10 -2.57
C TYR A 137 -8.13 1.10 -2.44
N PHE A 138 -7.45 0.36 -3.31
CA PHE A 138 -6.00 0.21 -3.30
C PHE A 138 -5.40 0.98 -4.48
N TYR A 139 -4.26 1.62 -4.25
CA TYR A 139 -3.58 2.39 -5.28
C TYR A 139 -2.07 2.21 -5.20
N ILE A 140 -1.41 2.33 -6.35
CA ILE A 140 0.03 2.56 -6.44
C ILE A 140 0.29 3.89 -7.14
N GLN A 141 1.40 4.52 -6.78
CA GLN A 141 1.91 5.67 -7.52
C GLN A 141 3.10 5.22 -8.36
N CYS A 142 3.02 5.45 -9.66
CA CYS A 142 4.05 5.07 -10.62
C CYS A 142 5.05 6.22 -10.84
N GLU A 143 6.33 5.91 -11.06
CA GLU A 143 7.32 6.91 -11.47
C GLU A 143 7.31 7.05 -12.99
N GLY A 144 6.98 8.25 -13.51
CA GLY A 144 7.27 8.59 -14.90
C GLY A 144 6.07 8.72 -15.81
N GLY A 145 5.14 9.62 -15.50
CA GLY A 145 4.37 10.19 -16.60
C GLY A 145 5.29 11.04 -17.50
N ARG A 146 4.99 11.09 -18.80
CA ARG A 146 5.78 11.80 -19.81
C ARG A 146 6.19 13.18 -19.29
N GLN A 147 7.47 13.51 -19.46
CA GLN A 147 7.93 14.89 -19.39
C GLN A 147 7.31 15.61 -20.60
N GLU A 148 6.05 16.04 -20.48
CA GLU A 148 5.46 16.93 -21.45
C GLU A 148 6.31 18.20 -21.43
N SER A 149 6.90 18.54 -22.57
CA SER A 149 7.76 19.70 -22.76
C SER A 149 7.10 20.95 -22.17
N GLY A 150 7.55 21.36 -20.97
CA GLY A 150 7.05 22.53 -20.23
C GLY A 150 6.29 22.24 -18.93
N ARG A 151 5.93 20.99 -18.61
CA ARG A 151 5.35 20.59 -17.32
C ARG A 151 6.32 19.70 -16.54
N GLY A 152 6.33 19.86 -15.21
CA GLY A 152 7.21 19.12 -14.31
C GLY A 152 6.98 17.60 -14.34
N ARG A 153 7.77 16.85 -13.57
CA ARG A 153 7.63 15.39 -13.43
C ARG A 153 6.23 15.04 -12.90
N THR A 154 5.58 14.06 -13.52
CA THR A 154 4.27 13.55 -13.10
C THR A 154 4.39 12.18 -12.43
N TYR A 155 3.45 11.93 -11.53
CA TYR A 155 3.38 10.76 -10.66
C TYR A 155 1.96 10.16 -10.74
N PRO A 156 1.61 9.53 -11.87
CA PRO A 156 0.28 8.98 -12.09
C PRO A 156 -0.04 7.91 -11.05
N LYS A 157 -1.32 7.82 -10.71
CA LYS A 157 -1.84 6.88 -9.73
C LYS A 157 -2.67 5.85 -10.46
N HIS A 158 -2.50 4.60 -10.08
CA HIS A 158 -3.29 3.52 -10.62
C HIS A 158 -4.06 2.84 -9.51
N GLU A 159 -5.35 2.63 -9.72
CA GLU A 159 -6.17 1.81 -8.85
C GLU A 159 -5.87 0.33 -9.08
N LEU A 160 -5.77 -0.41 -7.98
CA LEU A 160 -5.60 -1.84 -7.96
C LEU A 160 -6.90 -2.44 -7.43
N PHE A 161 -7.47 -3.37 -8.20
CA PHE A 161 -8.69 -4.03 -7.79
C PHE A 161 -8.41 -5.06 -6.69
N PRO A 162 -9.39 -5.38 -5.82
CA PRO A 162 -9.19 -6.32 -4.72
C PRO A 162 -8.68 -7.71 -5.17
N ASN A 163 -9.03 -8.13 -6.39
CA ASN A 163 -8.59 -9.40 -6.98
C ASN A 163 -7.19 -9.36 -7.60
N THR A 164 -6.58 -8.18 -7.78
CA THR A 164 -5.22 -8.05 -8.29
C THR A 164 -4.25 -8.77 -7.36
N THR A 165 -3.43 -9.65 -7.94
CA THR A 165 -2.40 -10.40 -7.22
C THR A 165 -1.21 -9.52 -6.91
N LEU A 166 -0.49 -9.84 -5.84
CA LEU A 166 0.74 -9.13 -5.52
C LEU A 166 1.77 -9.22 -6.67
N ALA A 167 1.85 -10.36 -7.36
CA ALA A 167 2.70 -10.52 -8.53
C ALA A 167 2.40 -9.47 -9.62
N GLU A 168 1.13 -9.28 -9.95
CA GLU A 168 0.70 -8.26 -10.93
C GLU A 168 1.07 -6.84 -10.48
N VAL A 169 0.90 -6.52 -9.19
CA VAL A 169 1.31 -5.22 -8.63
C VAL A 169 2.82 -5.02 -8.76
N LEU A 170 3.62 -6.02 -8.40
CA LEU A 170 5.09 -5.94 -8.41
C LEU A 170 5.66 -5.76 -9.82
N THR A 171 4.97 -6.26 -10.84
CA THR A 171 5.37 -6.14 -12.24
C THR A 171 4.64 -5.03 -12.99
N TYR A 172 3.92 -4.15 -12.28
CA TYR A 172 3.18 -3.08 -12.91
C TYR A 172 4.12 -2.08 -13.59
N ASP A 173 3.81 -1.69 -14.82
CA ASP A 173 4.66 -0.80 -15.61
C ASP A 173 4.87 0.54 -14.90
N SER A 174 6.12 0.99 -14.85
CA SER A 174 6.52 2.24 -14.18
C SER A 174 6.30 2.26 -12.66
N PHE A 175 5.92 1.14 -12.03
CA PHE A 175 5.90 1.02 -10.59
C PHE A 175 7.31 0.72 -10.07
N VAL A 176 7.84 1.65 -9.26
CA VAL A 176 9.19 1.55 -8.71
C VAL A 176 9.11 1.21 -7.23
N ILE A 177 9.74 0.09 -6.87
CA ILE A 177 9.79 -0.40 -5.50
C ILE A 177 11.06 0.10 -4.83
N HIS A 178 10.92 0.90 -3.79
CA HIS A 178 12.03 1.29 -2.92
C HIS A 178 11.99 0.38 -1.68
N GLU A 179 12.90 -0.58 -1.54
CA GLU A 179 12.94 -1.64 -0.49
C GLU A 179 11.77 -2.65 -0.44
N PHE A 180 10.54 -2.18 -0.40
CA PHE A 180 9.34 -2.99 -0.45
C PHE A 180 8.21 -2.16 -1.07
N PRO A 181 7.21 -2.80 -1.71
CA PRO A 181 6.13 -2.07 -2.37
C PRO A 181 5.30 -1.28 -1.35
N THR A 182 4.93 -0.06 -1.75
CA THR A 182 4.00 0.81 -1.02
C THR A 182 2.67 0.81 -1.75
N ILE A 183 1.61 0.41 -1.06
CA ILE A 183 0.24 0.43 -1.54
C ILE A 183 -0.53 1.46 -0.71
N TRP A 184 -1.19 2.38 -1.37
CA TRP A 184 -2.01 3.40 -0.73
C TRP A 184 -3.43 2.89 -0.60
N VAL A 185 -4.06 3.11 0.54
CA VAL A 185 -5.40 2.60 0.82
C VAL A 185 -6.32 3.75 1.18
N SER A 186 -7.47 3.82 0.51
CA SER A 186 -8.51 4.80 0.78
C SER A 186 -9.81 4.12 1.17
N ARG A 187 -10.62 4.82 1.97
CA ARG A 187 -12.01 4.45 2.28
C ARG A 187 -13.01 5.02 1.28
N THR A 188 -12.57 5.94 0.43
CA THR A 188 -13.36 6.56 -0.64
C THR A 188 -12.65 6.38 -1.96
N GLU A 189 -13.41 6.08 -3.00
CA GLU A 189 -12.89 6.06 -4.36
C GLU A 189 -12.23 7.42 -4.67
N LEU A 190 -10.99 7.36 -5.14
CA LEU A 190 -10.25 8.53 -5.59
C LEU A 190 -10.30 8.59 -7.12
N PRO A 191 -10.46 9.78 -7.71
CA PRO A 191 -10.36 9.95 -9.15
C PRO A 191 -9.03 9.40 -9.67
N THR A 192 -9.09 8.47 -10.61
CA THR A 192 -7.92 7.98 -11.35
C THR A 192 -7.80 8.73 -12.67
N THR A 193 -6.58 8.99 -13.12
CA THR A 193 -6.36 9.54 -14.45
C THR A 193 -6.47 8.44 -15.50
N VAL A 194 -7.32 8.66 -16.51
CA VAL A 194 -7.49 7.82 -17.71
C VAL A 194 -6.46 8.19 -18.76
#